data_AF-A0A2S8CJX7-F1
#
_entry.id   AF-A0A2S8CJX7-F1
#
_cell.length_a   1.000
_cell.length_b   1.000
_cell.length_c   1.000
_cell.angle_alpha   90.00
_cell.angle_beta   90.00
_cell.angle_gamma   90.00
#
_symmetry.space_group_name_H-M   'P 1'
#
loop_
_entity.id
_entity.type
_entity.pdbx_description
1 polymer ?
#
loop_
_entity_poly.entity_id
_entity_poly.type
_entity_poly.pdbx_seq_one_letter_code
_entity_poly.pdbx_strand_id
1 'polypeptide(L)'
;MTVARFISNMGQFLRFGLVGGSGTVVNLLVVFLSKKIAMWSAGITEHDGFINLFGTQFNIRWYHVFMAIAFLLANTWNYQLNRMWTFKEAQRISWLRGFFPFLLAGLGAFLVSQVIATLLMNVNSPIALSPEIFDDSTGFRTKFYWASAISIIVAMPINFVINKLWTFRSRPKSPVFVQDAAPS
;
A
#
# COMPACT_ATOMS: atom_id res chain seq x y z
N MET A 1 -6.50 28.12 9.24
CA MET A 1 -5.67 26.89 9.31
C MET A 1 -4.22 27.34 9.42
N THR A 2 -3.56 27.20 10.58
CA THR A 2 -2.28 27.90 10.86
C THR A 2 -1.08 27.24 10.17
N VAL A 3 -0.19 28.03 9.57
CA VAL A 3 1.02 27.60 8.82
C VAL A 3 1.88 26.59 9.60
N ALA A 4 2.01 26.75 10.92
CA ALA A 4 2.73 25.82 11.78
C ALA A 4 2.16 24.39 11.76
N ARG A 5 0.83 24.25 11.66
CA ARG A 5 0.13 22.95 11.60
C ARG A 5 0.29 22.29 10.23
N PHE A 6 0.50 23.07 9.18
CA PHE A 6 0.81 22.58 7.84
C PHE A 6 2.25 22.06 7.75
N ILE A 7 3.22 22.81 8.29
CA ILE A 7 4.64 22.43 8.32
C ILE A 7 4.86 21.15 9.14
N SER A 8 4.21 20.99 10.30
CA SER A 8 4.32 19.76 11.10
C SER A 8 3.74 18.54 10.38
N ASN A 9 2.65 18.72 9.62
CA ASN A 9 2.03 17.65 8.83
C ASN A 9 2.90 17.25 7.63
N MET A 10 3.59 18.21 7.01
CA MET A 10 4.54 17.95 5.91
C MET A 10 5.76 17.14 6.37
N GLY A 11 6.32 17.45 7.55
CA GLY A 11 7.43 16.68 8.11
C GLY A 11 7.06 15.22 8.43
N GLN A 12 5.83 14.97 8.88
CA GLN A 12 5.31 13.62 9.10
C GLN A 12 5.09 12.87 7.77
N PHE A 13 4.59 13.55 6.74
CA PHE A 13 4.43 12.99 5.39
C PHE A 13 5.77 12.57 4.78
N LEU A 14 6.81 13.39 4.91
CA LEU A 14 8.15 13.08 4.35
C LEU A 14 8.81 11.88 5.06
N ARG A 15 8.69 11.78 6.39
CA ARG A 15 9.20 10.60 7.13
C ARG A 15 8.42 9.33 6.79
N PHE A 16 7.11 9.46 6.64
CA PHE A 16 6.25 8.37 6.15
C PHE A 16 6.63 7.97 4.72
N GLY A 17 6.91 8.94 3.85
CA GLY A 17 7.36 8.73 2.49
C GLY A 17 8.72 8.03 2.39
N LEU A 18 9.68 8.34 3.27
CA LEU A 18 10.99 7.68 3.31
C LEU A 18 10.90 6.20 3.68
N VAL A 19 10.15 5.86 4.73
CA VAL A 19 9.94 4.44 5.11
C VAL A 19 9.10 3.73 4.06
N GLY A 20 8.03 4.38 3.58
CA GLY A 20 7.16 3.87 2.53
C GLY A 20 7.86 3.67 1.18
N GLY A 21 8.92 4.44 0.91
CA GLY A 21 9.76 4.28 -0.27
C GLY A 21 10.44 2.91 -0.32
N SER A 22 10.98 2.44 0.82
CA SER A 22 11.59 1.10 0.90
C SER A 22 10.56 -0.02 0.64
N GLY A 23 9.37 0.09 1.23
CA GLY A 23 8.28 -0.84 0.95
C GLY A 23 7.80 -0.80 -0.50
N THR A 24 7.87 0.36 -1.16
CA THR A 24 7.54 0.48 -2.59
C THR A 24 8.52 -0.30 -3.46
N VAL A 25 9.83 -0.22 -3.15
CA VAL A 25 10.85 -1.02 -3.85
C VAL A 25 10.61 -2.51 -3.63
N VAL A 26 10.34 -2.93 -2.39
CA VAL A 26 9.97 -4.33 -2.09
C VAL A 26 8.72 -4.75 -2.86
N ASN A 27 7.71 -3.88 -2.94
CA ASN A 27 6.48 -4.17 -3.66
C ASN A 27 6.75 -4.44 -5.15
N LEU A 28 7.47 -3.54 -5.83
CA LEU A 28 7.79 -3.72 -7.26
C LEU A 28 8.67 -4.95 -7.50
N LEU A 29 9.62 -5.23 -6.60
CA LEU A 29 10.44 -6.44 -6.68
C LEU A 29 9.57 -7.70 -6.56
N VAL A 30 8.62 -7.73 -5.61
CA VAL A 30 7.72 -8.88 -5.46
C VAL A 30 6.80 -9.00 -6.66
N VAL A 31 6.25 -7.92 -7.21
CA VAL A 31 5.48 -7.94 -8.47
C VAL A 31 6.28 -8.61 -9.59
N PHE A 32 7.54 -8.20 -9.76
CA PHE A 32 8.44 -8.78 -10.74
C PHE A 32 8.66 -10.28 -10.51
N LEU A 33 9.00 -10.66 -9.28
CA LEU A 33 9.29 -12.05 -8.91
C LEU A 33 8.06 -12.95 -9.02
N SER A 34 6.90 -12.52 -8.50
CA SER A 34 5.66 -13.29 -8.56
C SER A 34 5.24 -13.57 -10.00
N LYS A 35 5.32 -12.56 -10.88
CA LYS A 35 5.06 -12.72 -12.32
C LYS A 35 6.02 -13.75 -12.93
N LYS A 36 7.33 -13.58 -12.70
CA LYS A 36 8.37 -14.45 -13.29
C LYS A 36 8.26 -15.90 -12.79
N ILE A 37 8.00 -16.09 -11.51
CA ILE A 37 7.81 -17.40 -10.90
C ILE A 37 6.57 -18.07 -11.48
N ALA A 38 5.42 -17.38 -11.54
CA ALA A 38 4.18 -17.95 -12.08
C ALA A 38 4.31 -18.33 -13.57
N MET A 39 5.00 -17.51 -14.35
CA MET A 39 5.30 -17.80 -15.75
C MET A 39 6.19 -19.04 -15.87
N TRP A 40 7.26 -19.13 -15.08
CA TRP A 40 8.20 -20.26 -15.14
C TRP A 40 7.62 -21.57 -14.60
N SER A 41 6.83 -21.51 -13.52
CA SER A 41 6.32 -22.71 -12.85
C SER A 41 5.07 -23.29 -13.51
N ALA A 42 4.20 -22.43 -14.05
CA ALA A 42 2.86 -22.84 -14.49
C ALA A 42 2.45 -22.24 -15.85
N GLY A 43 3.32 -21.46 -16.51
CA GLY A 43 2.97 -20.81 -17.77
C GLY A 43 1.92 -19.71 -17.63
N ILE A 44 1.73 -19.19 -16.41
CA ILE A 44 0.70 -18.18 -16.10
C ILE A 44 1.22 -16.77 -16.35
N THR A 45 0.44 -15.99 -17.09
CA THR A 45 0.68 -14.59 -17.39
C THR A 45 -0.17 -13.66 -16.51
N GLU A 46 0.20 -12.38 -16.47
CA GLU A 46 -0.56 -11.33 -15.81
C GLU A 46 -1.97 -11.14 -16.38
N HIS A 47 -2.18 -11.50 -17.64
CA HIS A 47 -3.42 -11.30 -18.37
C HIS A 47 -4.42 -12.44 -18.13
N ASP A 48 -3.96 -13.59 -17.65
CA ASP A 48 -4.81 -14.76 -17.47
C ASP A 48 -5.88 -14.51 -16.40
N GLY A 49 -7.05 -15.13 -16.60
CA GLY A 49 -8.12 -15.15 -15.61
C GLY A 49 -7.73 -15.99 -14.40
N PHE A 50 -7.87 -15.43 -13.21
CA PHE A 50 -7.72 -16.17 -11.95
C PHE A 50 -9.08 -16.70 -11.47
N ILE A 51 -10.08 -15.81 -11.36
CA ILE A 51 -11.45 -16.18 -11.04
C ILE A 51 -12.44 -15.29 -11.77
N ASN A 52 -13.51 -15.89 -12.28
CA ASN A 52 -14.62 -15.18 -12.89
C ASN A 52 -15.55 -14.64 -11.80
N LEU A 53 -15.96 -13.37 -11.93
CA LEU A 53 -16.87 -12.75 -10.98
C LEU A 53 -18.31 -13.07 -11.37
N PHE A 54 -18.96 -13.96 -10.63
CA PHE A 54 -20.40 -14.24 -10.72
C PHE A 54 -20.90 -14.65 -12.12
N GLY A 55 -20.08 -15.31 -12.93
CA GLY A 55 -20.44 -15.68 -14.31
C GLY A 55 -20.45 -14.51 -15.29
N THR A 56 -19.94 -13.34 -14.90
CA THR A 56 -19.95 -12.12 -15.74
C THR A 56 -18.69 -12.00 -16.60
N GLN A 57 -18.62 -11.00 -17.46
CA GLN A 57 -17.40 -10.65 -18.21
C GLN A 57 -16.26 -10.12 -17.31
N PHE A 58 -16.55 -9.77 -16.06
CA PHE A 58 -15.55 -9.28 -15.12
C PHE A 58 -14.80 -10.46 -14.50
N ASN A 59 -13.47 -10.37 -14.54
CA ASN A 59 -12.59 -11.40 -14.03
C ASN A 59 -11.54 -10.78 -13.14
N ILE A 60 -11.32 -11.36 -11.97
CA ILE A 60 -10.06 -11.17 -11.26
C ILE A 60 -9.01 -11.90 -12.09
N ARG A 61 -8.05 -11.16 -12.61
CA ARG A 61 -6.89 -11.68 -13.36
C ARG A 61 -5.69 -11.88 -12.45
N TRP A 62 -4.72 -12.67 -12.89
CA TRP A 62 -3.53 -13.00 -12.12
C TRP A 62 -2.69 -11.79 -11.70
N TYR A 63 -2.70 -10.69 -12.45
CA TYR A 63 -2.05 -9.46 -12.00
C TYR A 63 -2.57 -8.95 -10.64
N HIS A 64 -3.87 -9.11 -10.34
CA HIS A 64 -4.44 -8.74 -9.04
C HIS A 64 -3.85 -9.59 -7.92
N VAL A 65 -3.67 -10.89 -8.18
CA VAL A 65 -3.06 -11.84 -7.25
C VAL A 65 -1.60 -11.46 -6.99
N PHE A 66 -0.83 -11.17 -8.03
CA PHE A 66 0.56 -10.73 -7.90
C PHE A 66 0.68 -9.44 -7.09
N MET A 67 -0.20 -8.46 -7.34
CA MET A 67 -0.24 -7.22 -6.56
C MET A 67 -0.66 -7.46 -5.11
N ALA A 68 -1.56 -8.41 -4.84
CA ALA A 68 -1.95 -8.78 -3.48
C ALA A 68 -0.77 -9.37 -2.70
N ILE A 69 -0.03 -10.29 -3.32
CA ILE A 69 1.19 -10.88 -2.72
C ILE A 69 2.22 -9.78 -2.44
N ALA A 70 2.46 -8.90 -3.41
CA ALA A 70 3.36 -7.76 -3.28
C ALA A 70 2.96 -6.81 -2.16
N PHE A 71 1.67 -6.49 -2.04
CA PHE A 71 1.15 -5.69 -0.94
C PHE A 71 1.40 -6.35 0.41
N LEU A 72 1.08 -7.63 0.58
CA LEU A 72 1.26 -8.32 1.86
C LEU A 72 2.73 -8.32 2.31
N LEU A 73 3.65 -8.66 1.39
CA LEU A 73 5.08 -8.68 1.70
C LEU A 73 5.65 -7.27 1.96
N ALA A 74 5.29 -6.28 1.14
CA ALA A 74 5.72 -4.91 1.33
C ALA A 74 5.13 -4.28 2.62
N ASN A 75 3.88 -4.57 2.93
CA ASN A 75 3.24 -4.10 4.16
C ASN A 75 3.88 -4.72 5.39
N THR A 76 4.20 -6.03 5.33
CA THR A 76 4.94 -6.73 6.39
C THR A 76 6.35 -6.14 6.58
N TRP A 77 7.06 -5.87 5.48
CA TRP A 77 8.36 -5.20 5.49
C TRP A 77 8.28 -3.82 6.17
N ASN A 78 7.30 -3.00 5.77
CA ASN A 78 7.07 -1.70 6.38
C ASN A 78 6.73 -1.81 7.87
N TYR A 79 5.91 -2.77 8.27
CA TYR A 79 5.59 -3.00 9.69
C TYR A 79 6.85 -3.35 10.48
N GLN A 80 7.65 -4.27 9.97
CA GLN A 80 8.86 -4.73 10.64
C GLN A 80 9.88 -3.59 10.80
N LEU A 81 10.11 -2.80 9.75
CA LEU A 81 11.00 -1.63 9.82
C LEU A 81 10.49 -0.57 10.81
N ASN A 82 9.20 -0.25 10.77
CA ASN A 82 8.61 0.71 11.71
C ASN A 82 8.74 0.22 13.16
N ARG A 83 8.57 -1.09 13.42
CA ARG A 83 8.69 -1.69 14.75
C ARG A 83 10.14 -1.74 15.25
N MET A 84 11.11 -1.99 14.38
CA MET A 84 12.53 -2.10 14.76
C MET A 84 13.20 -0.72 14.94
N TRP A 85 12.84 0.24 14.10
CA TRP A 85 13.55 1.52 14.02
C TRP A 85 12.72 2.68 14.57
N THR A 86 11.53 2.94 14.01
CA THR A 86 10.75 4.15 14.25
C THR A 86 10.03 4.14 15.60
N PHE A 87 9.52 2.99 16.04
CA PHE A 87 8.72 2.83 17.26
C PHE A 87 9.23 1.68 18.13
N LYS A 88 10.43 1.83 18.70
CA LYS A 88 11.04 0.79 19.55
C LYS A 88 10.15 0.38 20.74
N GLU A 89 9.31 1.28 21.25
CA GLU A 89 8.35 0.97 22.32
C GLU A 89 7.24 0.00 21.90
N ALA A 90 6.92 -0.09 20.60
CA ALA A 90 5.95 -1.04 20.06
C ALA A 90 6.39 -2.50 20.25
N GLN A 91 7.66 -2.75 20.60
CA GLN A 91 8.14 -4.08 20.98
C GLN A 91 7.46 -4.65 22.23
N ARG A 92 6.86 -3.80 23.08
CA ARG A 92 6.12 -4.21 24.28
C ARG A 92 4.80 -4.95 23.99
N ILE A 93 4.25 -4.81 22.78
CA ILE A 93 3.03 -5.51 22.34
C ILE A 93 3.45 -6.66 21.40
N SER A 94 2.74 -7.79 21.43
CA SER A 94 3.05 -8.91 20.52
C SER A 94 2.99 -8.51 19.05
N TRP A 95 3.82 -9.16 18.22
CA TRP A 95 3.98 -8.83 16.80
C TRP A 95 2.63 -8.85 16.05
N LEU A 96 1.86 -9.93 16.22
CA LEU A 96 0.56 -10.09 15.55
C LEU A 96 -0.47 -9.03 15.96
N ARG A 97 -0.52 -8.64 17.24
CA ARG A 97 -1.46 -7.63 17.74
C ARG A 97 -1.20 -6.24 17.15
N GLY A 98 0.05 -5.93 16.81
CA GLY A 98 0.38 -4.69 16.09
C GLY A 98 0.28 -4.82 14.57
N PHE A 99 0.56 -5.99 14.02
CA PHE A 99 0.56 -6.24 12.58
C PHE A 99 -0.83 -6.09 11.95
N PHE A 100 -1.88 -6.72 12.51
CA PHE A 100 -3.21 -6.67 11.89
C PHE A 100 -3.79 -5.26 11.79
N PRO A 101 -3.73 -4.39 12.83
CA PRO A 101 -4.14 -2.99 12.69
C PRO A 101 -3.36 -2.25 11.59
N PHE A 102 -2.05 -2.49 11.48
CA PHE A 102 -1.20 -1.89 10.44
C PHE A 102 -1.58 -2.39 9.03
N LEU A 103 -1.84 -3.68 8.89
CA LEU A 103 -2.31 -4.31 7.66
C LEU A 103 -3.66 -3.74 7.23
N LEU A 104 -4.63 -3.69 8.16
CA LEU A 104 -5.97 -3.14 7.91
C LEU A 104 -5.92 -1.67 7.47
N ALA A 105 -5.03 -0.86 8.06
CA ALA A 105 -4.81 0.52 7.63
C ALA A 105 -4.31 0.60 6.18
N GLY A 106 -3.48 -0.35 5.75
CA GLY A 106 -2.95 -0.44 4.40
C GLY A 106 -3.95 -0.95 3.35
N LEU A 107 -5.00 -1.66 3.75
CA LEU A 107 -5.96 -2.26 2.80
C LEU A 107 -6.69 -1.22 1.95
N GLY A 108 -7.04 -0.06 2.50
CA GLY A 108 -7.73 0.98 1.73
C GLY A 108 -6.89 1.49 0.56
N ALA A 109 -5.60 1.72 0.79
CA ALA A 109 -4.66 2.09 -0.27
C ALA A 109 -4.48 0.95 -1.29
N PHE A 110 -4.40 -0.29 -0.82
CA PHE A 110 -4.30 -1.46 -1.69
C PHE A 110 -5.51 -1.61 -2.61
N LEU A 111 -6.73 -1.42 -2.11
CA LEU A 111 -7.95 -1.47 -2.92
C LEU A 111 -7.95 -0.39 -4.01
N VAL A 112 -7.48 0.81 -3.69
CA VAL A 112 -7.29 1.85 -4.72
C VAL A 112 -6.26 1.41 -5.74
N SER A 113 -5.13 0.84 -5.31
CA SER A 113 -4.14 0.30 -6.25
C SER A 113 -4.74 -0.77 -7.18
N GLN A 114 -5.63 -1.62 -6.70
CA GLN A 114 -6.33 -2.60 -7.54
C GLN A 114 -7.19 -1.90 -8.61
N VAL A 115 -8.01 -0.92 -8.21
CA VAL A 115 -8.86 -0.18 -9.16
C VAL A 115 -8.03 0.53 -10.22
N ILE A 116 -6.97 1.23 -9.81
CA ILE A 116 -6.07 1.92 -10.75
C ILE A 116 -5.40 0.93 -11.69
N ALA A 117 -4.87 -0.19 -11.18
CA ALA A 117 -4.27 -1.21 -12.04
C ALA A 117 -5.30 -1.78 -13.03
N THR A 118 -6.54 -2.00 -12.61
CA THR A 118 -7.61 -2.45 -13.52
C THR A 118 -7.87 -1.45 -14.64
N LEU A 119 -7.93 -0.16 -14.32
CA LEU A 119 -8.12 0.89 -15.32
C LEU A 119 -6.91 1.05 -16.24
N LEU A 120 -5.69 0.88 -15.75
CA LEU A 120 -4.47 0.98 -16.57
C LEU A 120 -4.26 -0.25 -17.47
N MET A 121 -4.65 -1.44 -17.00
CA MET A 121 -4.47 -2.71 -17.72
C MET A 121 -5.57 -2.98 -18.76
N ASN A 122 -6.78 -2.45 -18.55
CA ASN A 122 -7.90 -2.65 -19.47
C ASN A 122 -7.78 -1.72 -20.69
N VAL A 123 -7.56 -2.26 -21.89
CA VAL A 123 -7.42 -1.49 -23.13
C VAL A 123 -8.63 -0.63 -23.50
N ASN A 124 -9.82 -0.98 -23.00
CA ASN A 124 -11.05 -0.21 -23.23
C ASN A 124 -11.25 0.92 -22.21
N SER A 125 -10.33 1.04 -21.24
CA SER A 125 -10.37 2.10 -20.23
C SER A 125 -9.89 3.43 -20.80
N PRO A 126 -10.48 4.57 -20.39
CA PRO A 126 -10.02 5.90 -20.83
C PRO A 126 -8.57 6.22 -20.44
N ILE A 127 -8.05 5.57 -19.39
CA ILE A 127 -6.68 5.78 -18.89
C ILE A 127 -5.79 4.56 -19.13
N ALA A 128 -6.15 3.69 -20.07
CA ALA A 128 -5.36 2.51 -20.39
C ALA A 128 -3.92 2.87 -20.76
N LEU A 129 -2.96 2.08 -20.29
CA LEU A 129 -1.59 2.17 -20.78
C LEU A 129 -1.54 1.68 -22.23
N SER A 130 -0.89 2.46 -23.10
CA SER A 130 -0.80 2.17 -24.54
C SER A 130 -0.20 0.78 -24.79
N PRO A 131 -0.88 -0.10 -25.54
CA PRO A 131 -0.33 -1.40 -25.93
C PRO A 131 0.84 -1.28 -26.92
N GLU A 132 0.98 -0.16 -27.64
CA GLU A 132 2.09 0.06 -28.58
C GLU A 132 3.40 0.41 -27.89
N ILE A 133 3.32 1.06 -26.72
CA ILE A 133 4.48 1.41 -25.90
C ILE A 133 4.79 0.26 -24.94
N PHE A 134 3.75 -0.28 -24.32
CA PHE A 134 3.86 -1.36 -23.33
C PHE A 134 3.34 -2.67 -23.94
N ASP A 135 4.14 -3.20 -24.85
CA ASP A 135 3.87 -4.39 -25.67
C ASP A 135 4.40 -5.70 -25.06
N ASP A 136 4.88 -5.66 -23.82
CA ASP A 136 5.43 -6.81 -23.08
C ASP A 136 6.70 -7.44 -23.71
N SER A 137 7.31 -6.82 -24.74
CA SER A 137 8.51 -7.33 -25.42
C SER A 137 9.77 -7.36 -24.55
N THR A 138 9.85 -6.48 -23.56
CA THR A 138 10.97 -6.39 -22.60
C THR A 138 10.43 -6.13 -21.20
N GLY A 139 11.29 -6.27 -20.18
CA GLY A 139 10.94 -5.92 -18.81
C GLY A 139 10.46 -4.47 -18.68
N PHE A 140 11.15 -3.52 -19.32
CA PHE A 140 10.75 -2.10 -19.29
C PHE A 140 9.51 -1.79 -20.12
N ARG A 141 9.13 -2.65 -21.07
CA ARG A 141 7.90 -2.53 -21.86
C ARG A 141 6.75 -3.39 -21.30
N THR A 142 6.96 -4.03 -20.15
CA THR A 142 5.90 -4.82 -19.50
C THR A 142 4.84 -3.90 -18.90
N LYS A 143 3.62 -3.95 -19.44
CA LYS A 143 2.51 -3.06 -19.05
C LYS A 143 2.18 -3.19 -17.57
N PHE A 144 2.19 -4.42 -17.06
CA PHE A 144 1.86 -4.70 -15.67
C PHE A 144 2.80 -4.03 -14.65
N TYR A 145 4.10 -3.92 -14.96
CA TYR A 145 5.06 -3.28 -14.05
C TYR A 145 4.78 -1.78 -13.89
N TRP A 146 4.46 -1.10 -14.99
CA TRP A 146 4.09 0.31 -14.98
C TRP A 146 2.73 0.54 -14.34
N ALA A 147 1.74 -0.31 -14.64
CA ALA A 147 0.44 -0.25 -13.99
C ALA A 147 0.57 -0.37 -12.46
N SER A 148 1.41 -1.29 -11.99
CA SER A 148 1.69 -1.48 -10.56
C SER A 148 2.38 -0.27 -9.95
N ALA A 149 3.42 0.28 -10.61
CA ALA A 149 4.15 1.44 -10.12
C ALA A 149 3.28 2.70 -10.03
N ILE A 150 2.51 3.01 -11.07
CA ILE A 150 1.58 4.14 -11.08
C ILE A 150 0.51 3.96 -9.99
N SER A 151 -0.02 2.75 -9.84
CA SER A 151 -1.00 2.44 -8.80
C SER A 151 -0.48 2.74 -7.39
N ILE A 152 0.76 2.38 -7.09
CA ILE A 152 1.39 2.68 -5.79
C ILE A 152 1.52 4.19 -5.58
N ILE A 153 1.97 4.92 -6.61
CA ILE A 153 2.13 6.38 -6.55
C ILE A 153 0.77 7.06 -6.28
N VAL A 154 -0.29 6.64 -6.98
CA VAL A 154 -1.64 7.16 -6.79
C VAL A 154 -2.23 6.80 -5.43
N ALA A 155 -1.96 5.59 -4.94
CA ALA A 155 -2.46 5.14 -3.64
C ALA A 155 -1.73 5.77 -2.45
N MET A 156 -0.50 6.26 -2.62
CA MET A 156 0.32 6.79 -1.53
C MET A 156 -0.32 7.99 -0.80
N PRO A 157 -0.81 9.05 -1.49
CA PRO A 157 -1.55 10.14 -0.83
C PRO A 157 -2.77 9.65 -0.07
N ILE A 158 -3.50 8.70 -0.62
CA ILE A 158 -4.73 8.15 -0.02
C ILE A 158 -4.37 7.36 1.25
N ASN A 159 -3.31 6.55 1.20
CA ASN A 159 -2.79 5.84 2.35
C ASN A 159 -2.42 6.80 3.49
N PHE A 160 -1.79 7.93 3.16
CA PHE A 160 -1.47 8.96 4.14
C PHE A 160 -2.74 9.57 4.76
N VAL A 161 -3.74 9.91 3.95
CA VAL A 161 -5.01 10.47 4.44
C VAL A 161 -5.73 9.47 5.36
N ILE A 162 -5.83 8.20 4.98
CA ILE A 162 -6.44 7.14 5.81
C ILE A 162 -5.70 7.02 7.14
N ASN A 163 -4.37 6.90 7.11
CA ASN A 163 -3.57 6.80 8.34
C ASN A 163 -3.70 8.05 9.22
N LYS A 164 -3.77 9.24 8.62
CA LYS A 164 -3.92 10.49 9.36
C LYS A 164 -5.28 10.61 10.03
N LEU A 165 -6.35 10.27 9.32
CA LEU A 165 -7.73 10.43 9.82
C LEU A 165 -8.15 9.32 10.80
N TRP A 166 -7.60 8.11 10.63
CA TRP A 166 -7.98 6.95 11.42
C TRP A 166 -6.92 6.59 12.46
N THR A 167 -5.68 6.29 12.04
CA THR A 167 -4.61 5.79 12.93
C THR A 167 -4.10 6.86 13.91
N PHE A 168 -4.00 8.12 13.46
CA PHE A 168 -3.49 9.22 14.27
C PHE A 168 -4.58 10.16 14.81
N ARG A 169 -5.85 9.74 14.82
CA ARG A 169 -6.92 10.53 15.44
C ARG A 169 -6.54 10.78 16.90
N SER A 170 -6.13 11.99 17.21
CA SER A 170 -5.68 12.37 18.55
C SER A 170 -6.84 12.10 19.51
N ARG A 171 -6.68 11.14 20.42
CA ARG A 171 -7.62 10.99 21.54
C ARG A 171 -7.55 12.30 22.34
N PRO A 172 -8.68 12.92 22.70
CA PRO A 172 -8.65 14.07 23.60
C PRO A 172 -7.91 13.68 24.88
N LYS A 173 -6.97 14.52 25.33
CA LYS A 173 -6.30 14.30 26.62
C LYS A 173 -7.38 14.27 27.70
N SER A 174 -7.42 13.20 28.51
CA SER A 174 -8.26 13.18 29.70
C SER A 174 -7.92 14.41 30.56
N PRO A 175 -8.92 15.17 31.03
CA PRO A 175 -8.66 16.30 31.92
C PRO A 175 -7.91 15.79 33.15
N VAL A 176 -6.74 16.37 33.42
CA VAL A 176 -6.00 16.13 34.66
C VAL A 176 -6.72 16.94 35.74
N PHE A 177 -7.48 16.27 36.60
CA PHE A 177 -8.01 16.90 37.80
C PHE A 177 -6.83 17.11 38.76
N VAL A 178 -6.40 18.35 38.92
CA VAL A 178 -5.48 18.74 40.00
C VAL A 178 -6.28 18.64 41.28
N GLN A 179 -6.01 17.61 42.09
CA GLN A 179 -6.50 17.59 43.47
C GLN A 179 -5.64 18.61 44.24
N ASP A 180 -6.24 19.74 44.58
CA ASP A 180 -5.66 20.70 45.50
C ASP A 180 -5.45 19.98 46.85
N ALA A 181 -4.18 19.68 47.16
CA ALA A 181 -3.81 19.19 48.47
C ALA A 181 -4.08 20.31 49.48
N ALA A 182 -5.02 20.08 50.40
CA ALA A 182 -5.29 21.01 51.49
C ALA A 182 -4.02 21.19 52.35
N PRO A 183 -3.67 22.43 52.73
CA PRO A 183 -2.53 22.67 53.60
C PRO A 183 -2.81 22.10 54.99
N SER A 184 -1.87 21.28 55.48
CA SER A 184 -1.81 20.69 56.82
C SER A 184 -1.44 21.71 57.89
#